data_AF-A0A952W7M2-F1
#
_entry.id   AF-A0A952W7M2-F1
#
_cell.length_a   1.000
_cell.length_b   1.000
_cell.length_c   1.000
_cell.angle_alpha   90.00
_cell.angle_beta   90.00
_cell.angle_gamma   90.00
#
_symmetry.space_group_name_H-M   'P 1'
#
loop_
_entity.id
_entity.type
_entity.pdbx_description
1 polymer ?
#
loop_
_entity_poly.entity_id
_entity_poly.type
_entity_poly.pdbx_seq_one_letter_code
_entity_poly.pdbx_strand_id
1 'polypeptide(L)'
;MRTIAIINQKGGCGKTTTAINLAGVFARRGGRTLLVDMDPQSHCAAGLAIPEQRIDLDIGDAMVLANPDRLDPARLLWRISRNLDLAPSRMKLAGLEAARGGLADRQDRDQRLAQVLKRLAPSYDVCLIDCAPSIGLLTYNAIVASDAVLIPVETSFFSLQGATKQVGTVRSISRRFGLRIPHWLVPTLHEPASPLSKDLLDELRRRFGRKVVPLAIRRDAALKEASSFGQPVFDYAPTSPGAADYTRLADWLAGALRLNLPEGPSTVFENELHHESSLDNDPLHDDADDEPPTVEVVAPSVAEHALAQRIGSRQTSIAPDLAPPATAPRTPEPSAMTSDVATETPPLSRAEDMARRALALHRRIQGAAAPVVLDTPSEDLSNRLERSGGVDSVRHLFGARQTSQGMLFVQPVAIGQRVAIAGEFNQWSPTSHIMRRNDDLSVFELTIPLAPGRYAYRLVVDGMWTHDQYNPQIEPNPFGERNSFVIVR
;
A
#
# COMPACT_ATOMS: atom_id res chain seq x y z
N MET A 1 -31.58 5.60 -5.60
CA MET A 1 -30.12 5.47 -5.61
C MET A 1 -29.47 6.66 -4.92
N ARG A 2 -28.58 6.41 -3.95
CA ARG A 2 -27.55 7.34 -3.47
C ARG A 2 -26.18 6.79 -3.84
N THR A 3 -25.26 7.64 -4.29
CA THR A 3 -23.98 7.21 -4.86
C THR A 3 -22.80 7.67 -3.99
N ILE A 4 -21.89 6.74 -3.69
CA ILE A 4 -20.74 6.94 -2.81
C ILE A 4 -19.47 6.51 -3.55
N ALA A 5 -18.56 7.45 -3.85
CA ALA A 5 -17.26 7.12 -4.44
C ALA A 5 -16.17 6.89 -3.38
N ILE A 6 -15.30 5.91 -3.63
CA ILE A 6 -14.23 5.49 -2.72
C ILE A 6 -12.88 5.84 -3.35
N ILE A 7 -12.24 6.91 -2.86
CA ILE A 7 -11.15 7.62 -3.55
C ILE A 7 -9.93 7.79 -2.65
N ASN A 8 -8.78 7.29 -3.12
CA ASN A 8 -7.44 7.58 -2.57
C ASN A 8 -6.36 7.22 -3.59
N GLN A 9 -5.43 8.14 -3.84
CA GLN A 9 -4.25 7.96 -4.70
C GLN A 9 -3.28 6.87 -4.22
N LYS A 10 -3.29 6.52 -2.93
CA LYS A 10 -2.42 5.47 -2.37
C LYS A 10 -2.91 4.08 -2.84
N GLY A 11 -2.03 3.27 -3.40
CA GLY A 11 -2.28 1.84 -3.61
C GLY A 11 -2.37 1.09 -2.27
N GLY A 12 -3.12 -0.02 -2.22
CA GLY A 12 -3.18 -0.88 -1.02
C GLY A 12 -3.94 -0.34 0.20
N CYS A 13 -4.47 0.88 0.18
CA CYS A 13 -5.26 1.47 1.29
C CYS A 13 -6.68 0.91 1.46
N GLY A 14 -7.02 -0.23 0.86
CA GLY A 14 -8.31 -0.90 1.06
C GLY A 14 -9.52 -0.27 0.35
N LYS A 15 -9.34 0.38 -0.82
CA LYS A 15 -10.45 0.94 -1.63
C LYS A 15 -11.44 -0.14 -2.08
N THR A 16 -11.00 -1.07 -2.93
CA THR A 16 -11.78 -2.21 -3.41
C THR A 16 -12.34 -3.05 -2.28
N THR A 17 -11.54 -3.30 -1.23
CA THR A 17 -11.98 -3.99 -0.01
C THR A 17 -13.13 -3.26 0.68
N THR A 18 -13.10 -1.93 0.73
CA THR A 18 -14.19 -1.11 1.28
C THR A 18 -15.41 -1.11 0.36
N ALA A 19 -15.21 -1.07 -0.95
CA ALA A 19 -16.28 -1.05 -1.94
C ALA A 19 -17.07 -2.36 -1.96
N ILE A 20 -16.38 -3.51 -2.07
CA ILE A 20 -16.97 -4.85 -2.02
C ILE A 20 -17.74 -5.07 -0.71
N ASN A 21 -17.11 -4.78 0.44
CA ASN A 21 -17.68 -5.16 1.73
C ASN A 21 -18.82 -4.24 2.19
N LEU A 22 -18.76 -2.93 1.91
CA LEU A 22 -19.93 -2.06 2.11
C LEU A 22 -21.08 -2.45 1.18
N ALA A 23 -20.81 -2.74 -0.09
CA ALA A 23 -21.84 -3.16 -1.04
C ALA A 23 -22.52 -4.48 -0.61
N GLY A 24 -21.74 -5.47 -0.14
CA GLY A 24 -22.27 -6.71 0.43
C GLY A 24 -23.16 -6.49 1.66
N VAL A 25 -22.76 -5.62 2.60
CA VAL A 25 -23.59 -5.30 3.78
C VAL A 25 -24.90 -4.62 3.39
N PHE A 26 -24.87 -3.62 2.49
CA PHE A 26 -26.09 -2.94 2.04
C PHE A 26 -27.05 -3.88 1.31
N ALA A 27 -26.53 -4.76 0.44
CA ALA A 27 -27.32 -5.79 -0.24
C ALA A 27 -27.97 -6.78 0.74
N ARG A 28 -27.22 -7.22 1.75
CA ARG A 28 -27.72 -8.09 2.84
C ARG A 28 -28.77 -7.41 3.71
N ARG A 29 -28.71 -6.08 3.87
CA ARG A 29 -29.76 -5.26 4.50
C ARG A 29 -30.96 -5.00 3.57
N GLY A 30 -31.08 -5.71 2.45
CA GLY A 30 -32.22 -5.60 1.54
C GLY A 30 -32.12 -4.46 0.53
N GLY A 31 -31.16 -3.54 0.68
CA GLY A 31 -31.00 -2.41 -0.23
C GLY A 31 -30.48 -2.86 -1.59
N ARG A 32 -31.19 -2.50 -2.66
CA ARG A 32 -30.78 -2.82 -4.03
C ARG A 32 -29.48 -2.07 -4.33
N THR A 33 -28.38 -2.79 -4.41
CA THR A 33 -27.04 -2.24 -4.38
C THR A 33 -26.33 -2.47 -5.71
N LEU A 34 -25.81 -1.38 -6.26
CA LEU A 34 -24.90 -1.38 -7.39
C LEU A 34 -23.47 -1.16 -6.88
N LEU A 35 -22.54 -2.01 -7.28
CA LEU A 35 -21.11 -1.74 -7.21
C LEU A 35 -20.62 -1.38 -8.62
N VAL A 36 -19.75 -0.39 -8.74
CA VAL A 36 -19.15 0.04 -10.00
C VAL A 36 -17.64 0.05 -9.84
N ASP A 37 -16.96 -0.70 -10.70
CA ASP A 37 -15.50 -0.68 -10.78
C ASP A 37 -15.07 0.44 -11.73
N MET A 38 -14.36 1.45 -11.22
CA MET A 38 -13.71 2.52 -11.99
C MET A 38 -12.18 2.47 -11.86
N ASP A 39 -11.62 1.32 -11.46
CA ASP A 39 -10.20 1.01 -11.59
C ASP A 39 -9.98 0.19 -12.88
N PRO A 40 -9.19 0.65 -13.86
CA PRO A 40 -8.89 -0.15 -15.06
C PRO A 40 -8.31 -1.55 -14.77
N GLN A 41 -7.75 -1.79 -13.57
CA GLN A 41 -7.26 -3.10 -13.13
C GLN A 41 -8.35 -4.14 -12.82
N SER A 42 -9.65 -3.78 -12.84
CA SER A 42 -10.76 -4.71 -12.60
C SER A 42 -10.72 -5.42 -11.24
N HIS A 43 -10.25 -4.71 -10.22
CA HIS A 43 -10.05 -5.26 -8.88
C HIS A 43 -11.35 -5.74 -8.21
N CYS A 44 -12.50 -5.15 -8.52
CA CYS A 44 -13.79 -5.64 -8.01
C CYS A 44 -14.22 -6.94 -8.71
N ALA A 45 -13.99 -7.08 -10.03
CA ALA A 45 -14.30 -8.31 -10.75
C ALA A 45 -13.42 -9.48 -10.27
N ALA A 46 -12.12 -9.23 -10.12
CA ALA A 46 -11.16 -10.20 -9.58
C ALA A 46 -11.50 -10.61 -8.12
N GLY A 47 -11.78 -9.64 -7.25
CA GLY A 47 -12.19 -9.88 -5.86
C GLY A 47 -13.58 -10.50 -5.68
N LEU A 48 -14.35 -10.62 -6.76
CA LEU A 48 -15.66 -11.29 -6.82
C LEU A 48 -15.67 -12.48 -7.80
N ALA A 49 -14.49 -13.03 -8.13
CA ALA A 49 -14.27 -14.19 -9.00
C ALA A 49 -14.98 -14.17 -10.37
N ILE A 50 -15.24 -12.98 -10.93
CA ILE A 50 -15.81 -12.83 -12.28
C ILE A 50 -14.70 -13.05 -13.32
N PRO A 51 -14.86 -14.01 -14.26
CA PRO A 51 -13.86 -14.21 -15.31
C PRO A 51 -13.90 -13.05 -16.31
N GLU A 52 -12.80 -12.28 -16.41
CA GLU A 52 -12.69 -11.10 -17.29
C GLU A 52 -13.08 -11.42 -18.75
N GLN A 53 -12.75 -12.63 -19.21
CA GLN A 53 -13.02 -13.11 -20.57
C GLN A 53 -14.52 -13.31 -20.88
N ARG A 54 -15.39 -13.25 -19.86
CA ARG A 54 -16.85 -13.33 -20.02
C ARG A 54 -17.54 -11.96 -19.93
N ILE A 55 -16.81 -10.88 -19.60
CA ILE A 55 -17.36 -9.54 -19.53
C ILE A 55 -17.66 -9.07 -20.96
N ASP A 56 -18.92 -9.10 -21.39
CA ASP A 56 -19.33 -8.57 -22.70
C ASP A 56 -19.11 -7.05 -22.74
N LEU A 57 -19.84 -6.33 -21.89
CA LEU A 57 -19.83 -4.88 -21.76
C LEU A 57 -19.23 -4.48 -20.40
N ASP A 58 -18.45 -3.42 -20.36
CA ASP A 58 -17.97 -2.82 -19.10
C ASP A 58 -18.44 -1.37 -18.93
N ILE A 59 -18.12 -0.77 -17.77
CA ILE A 59 -18.49 0.62 -17.48
C ILE A 59 -17.90 1.62 -18.49
N GLY A 60 -16.73 1.32 -19.07
CA GLY A 60 -16.08 2.15 -20.07
C GLY A 60 -16.86 2.15 -21.39
N ASP A 61 -17.30 0.97 -21.84
CA ASP A 61 -18.22 0.84 -22.98
C ASP A 61 -19.50 1.66 -22.75
N ALA A 62 -20.12 1.52 -21.57
CA ALA A 62 -21.32 2.27 -21.20
C ALA A 62 -21.06 3.79 -21.19
N MET A 63 -19.91 4.23 -20.70
CA MET A 63 -19.51 5.63 -20.66
C MET A 63 -19.28 6.22 -22.06
N VAL A 64 -18.79 5.47 -23.06
CA VAL A 64 -18.60 6.03 -24.42
C VAL A 64 -19.87 6.10 -25.27
N LEU A 65 -20.95 5.39 -24.90
CA LEU A 65 -22.20 5.35 -25.69
C LEU A 65 -22.71 6.74 -26.09
N ALA A 66 -22.98 6.93 -27.39
CA ALA A 66 -23.51 8.20 -27.91
C ALA A 66 -24.87 8.59 -27.30
N ASN A 67 -25.74 7.61 -27.03
CA ASN A 67 -26.94 7.78 -26.22
C ASN A 67 -26.96 6.71 -25.09
N PRO A 68 -26.91 7.10 -23.81
CA PRO A 68 -27.04 6.20 -22.65
C PRO A 68 -28.33 5.38 -22.61
N ASP A 69 -29.44 5.83 -23.22
CA ASP A 69 -30.70 5.07 -23.23
C ASP A 69 -30.59 3.73 -23.99
N ARG A 70 -29.60 3.63 -24.90
CA ARG A 70 -29.27 2.41 -25.64
C ARG A 70 -28.39 1.43 -24.84
N LEU A 71 -28.05 1.76 -23.59
CA LEU A 71 -27.43 0.83 -22.66
C LEU A 71 -28.44 -0.28 -22.31
N ASP A 72 -28.08 -1.52 -22.62
CA ASP A 72 -28.74 -2.71 -22.09
C ASP A 72 -28.09 -3.08 -20.74
N PRO A 73 -28.79 -2.91 -19.59
CA PRO A 73 -28.22 -3.24 -18.29
C PRO A 73 -27.90 -4.74 -18.15
N ALA A 74 -28.63 -5.63 -18.84
CA ALA A 74 -28.43 -7.08 -18.73
C ALA A 74 -27.11 -7.56 -19.35
N ARG A 75 -26.44 -6.72 -20.15
CA ARG A 75 -25.12 -7.00 -20.74
C ARG A 75 -23.96 -6.34 -19.97
N LEU A 76 -24.26 -5.39 -19.09
CA LEU A 76 -23.30 -4.70 -18.22
C LEU A 76 -23.20 -5.36 -16.84
N LEU A 77 -24.34 -5.76 -16.28
CA LEU A 77 -24.47 -6.05 -14.85
C LEU A 77 -24.25 -7.53 -14.54
N TRP A 78 -23.31 -7.78 -13.62
CA TRP A 78 -23.03 -9.09 -13.05
C TRP A 78 -23.71 -9.24 -11.70
N ARG A 79 -24.67 -10.17 -11.61
CA ARG A 79 -25.35 -10.52 -10.36
C ARG A 79 -24.40 -11.27 -9.43
N ILE A 80 -23.95 -10.61 -8.37
CA ILE A 80 -23.01 -11.18 -7.38
C ILE A 80 -23.78 -12.03 -6.35
N SER A 81 -24.79 -11.42 -5.74
CA SER A 81 -25.62 -12.05 -4.70
C SER A 81 -27.01 -11.41 -4.69
N ARG A 82 -27.89 -11.80 -3.76
CA ARG A 82 -29.22 -11.17 -3.67
C ARG A 82 -29.06 -9.68 -3.37
N ASN A 83 -29.64 -8.84 -4.23
CA ASN A 83 -29.56 -7.38 -4.18
C ASN A 83 -28.18 -6.76 -4.46
N LEU A 84 -27.19 -7.52 -4.93
CA LEU A 84 -25.88 -6.98 -5.33
C LEU A 84 -25.58 -7.25 -6.81
N ASP A 85 -25.43 -6.18 -7.58
CA ASP A 85 -24.95 -6.20 -8.95
C ASP A 85 -23.62 -5.44 -9.08
N LEU A 86 -22.69 -5.94 -9.89
CA LEU A 86 -21.46 -5.25 -10.30
C LEU A 86 -21.59 -4.75 -11.74
N ALA A 87 -21.27 -3.47 -11.99
CA ALA A 87 -20.84 -2.98 -13.29
C ALA A 87 -19.30 -2.98 -13.32
N PRO A 88 -18.66 -3.94 -14.01
CA PRO A 88 -17.21 -4.13 -13.95
C PRO A 88 -16.46 -3.17 -14.89
N SER A 89 -15.14 -3.15 -14.77
CA SER A 89 -14.18 -2.49 -15.65
C SER A 89 -13.30 -3.51 -16.38
N ARG A 90 -12.50 -3.05 -17.35
CA ARG A 90 -11.38 -3.80 -17.97
C ARG A 90 -10.24 -2.84 -18.29
N MET A 91 -9.07 -3.36 -18.65
CA MET A 91 -7.87 -2.60 -19.05
C MET A 91 -8.16 -1.40 -19.97
N LYS A 92 -9.07 -1.54 -20.94
CA LYS A 92 -9.40 -0.49 -21.92
C LYS A 92 -10.00 0.78 -21.30
N LEU A 93 -10.46 0.74 -20.05
CA LEU A 93 -10.92 1.92 -19.30
C LEU A 93 -9.81 2.98 -19.19
N ALA A 94 -8.54 2.57 -19.04
CA ALA A 94 -7.39 3.48 -19.05
C ALA A 94 -7.21 4.20 -20.42
N GLY A 95 -7.58 3.52 -21.51
CA GLY A 95 -7.55 4.08 -22.86
C GLY A 95 -8.62 5.14 -23.13
N LEU A 96 -9.63 5.28 -22.27
CA LEU A 96 -10.65 6.31 -22.39
C LEU A 96 -10.16 7.69 -21.93
N GLU A 97 -9.26 7.71 -20.95
CA GLU A 97 -8.67 8.92 -20.36
C GLU A 97 -7.43 9.42 -21.11
N ALA A 98 -6.81 8.58 -21.93
CA ALA A 98 -5.68 8.96 -22.78
C ALA A 98 -6.00 10.13 -23.73
N ALA A 99 -4.98 10.85 -24.20
CA ALA A 99 -5.17 11.86 -25.24
C ALA A 99 -5.68 11.20 -26.53
N ARG A 100 -6.83 11.65 -27.05
CA ARG A 100 -7.64 10.99 -28.11
C ARG A 100 -8.32 9.68 -27.70
N GLY A 101 -8.42 9.38 -26.41
CA GLY A 101 -9.28 8.32 -25.88
C GLY A 101 -10.76 8.61 -26.11
N GLY A 102 -11.63 7.60 -25.98
CA GLY A 102 -13.07 7.70 -26.30
C GLY A 102 -13.88 8.73 -25.51
N LEU A 103 -13.28 9.35 -24.48
CA LEU A 103 -13.85 10.46 -23.73
C LEU A 103 -13.12 11.80 -23.95
N ALA A 104 -11.92 11.82 -24.53
CA ALA A 104 -11.06 12.99 -24.56
C ALA A 104 -11.69 14.19 -25.26
N ASP A 105 -12.29 13.96 -26.43
CA ASP A 105 -12.86 15.00 -27.30
C ASP A 105 -14.37 15.27 -27.02
N ARG A 106 -14.95 14.62 -26.01
CA ARG A 106 -16.36 14.81 -25.64
C ARG A 106 -16.56 16.07 -24.80
N GLN A 107 -17.60 16.85 -25.12
CA GLN A 107 -18.01 18.00 -24.31
C GLN A 107 -18.52 17.61 -22.92
N ASP A 108 -19.16 16.44 -22.80
CA ASP A 108 -19.76 15.91 -21.57
C ASP A 108 -18.86 14.90 -20.82
N ARG A 109 -17.55 14.91 -21.11
CA ARG A 109 -16.58 13.85 -20.73
C ARG A 109 -16.47 13.56 -19.23
N ASP A 110 -16.65 14.56 -18.39
CA ASP A 110 -16.63 14.46 -16.91
C ASP A 110 -17.98 14.02 -16.30
N GLN A 111 -19.03 13.90 -17.11
CA GLN A 111 -20.41 13.61 -16.65
C GLN A 111 -20.93 12.26 -17.14
N ARG A 112 -20.09 11.48 -17.83
CA ARG A 112 -20.48 10.25 -18.54
C ARG A 112 -20.92 9.15 -17.59
N LEU A 113 -20.22 8.98 -16.46
CA LEU A 113 -20.64 8.04 -15.42
C LEU A 113 -21.98 8.48 -14.80
N ALA A 114 -22.17 9.77 -14.52
CA ALA A 114 -23.43 10.28 -13.97
C ALA A 114 -24.62 10.00 -14.90
N GLN A 115 -24.44 10.08 -16.23
CA GLN A 115 -25.45 9.70 -17.22
C GLN A 115 -25.75 8.19 -17.22
N VAL A 116 -24.71 7.34 -17.14
CA VAL A 116 -24.90 5.87 -17.02
C VAL A 116 -25.63 5.53 -15.72
N LEU A 117 -25.23 6.12 -14.60
CA LEU A 117 -25.88 5.91 -13.30
C LEU A 117 -27.32 6.41 -13.29
N LYS A 118 -27.64 7.54 -13.94
CA LYS A 118 -29.02 8.02 -14.12
C LYS A 118 -29.90 6.98 -14.84
N ARG A 119 -29.36 6.25 -15.83
CA ARG A 119 -30.08 5.20 -16.57
C ARG A 119 -30.32 3.93 -15.73
N LEU A 120 -29.47 3.67 -14.72
CA LEU A 120 -29.56 2.52 -13.81
C LEU A 120 -30.33 2.83 -12.50
N ALA A 121 -30.38 4.10 -12.08
CA ALA A 121 -30.89 4.54 -10.78
C ALA A 121 -32.29 4.04 -10.35
N PRO A 122 -33.28 3.79 -11.23
CA PRO A 122 -34.57 3.23 -10.81
C PRO A 122 -34.47 1.83 -10.18
N SER A 123 -33.45 1.05 -10.56
CA SER A 123 -33.24 -0.31 -10.08
C SER A 123 -32.56 -0.39 -8.71
N TYR A 124 -31.96 0.70 -8.22
CA TYR A 124 -31.04 0.67 -7.08
C TYR A 124 -31.33 1.73 -6.02
N ASP A 125 -31.13 1.36 -4.76
CA ASP A 125 -31.27 2.20 -3.58
C ASP A 125 -29.93 2.87 -3.24
N VAL A 126 -28.81 2.16 -3.43
CA VAL A 126 -27.44 2.66 -3.17
C VAL A 126 -26.45 2.19 -4.26
N CYS A 127 -25.44 3.01 -4.54
CA CYS A 127 -24.37 2.77 -5.51
C CYS A 127 -23.00 3.04 -4.88
N LEU A 128 -22.06 2.12 -5.02
CA LEU A 128 -20.67 2.22 -4.56
C LEU A 128 -19.77 2.33 -5.80
N ILE A 129 -18.84 3.28 -5.84
CA ILE A 129 -17.86 3.40 -6.93
C ILE A 129 -16.45 3.18 -6.36
N ASP A 130 -15.80 2.08 -6.74
CA ASP A 130 -14.38 1.86 -6.45
C ASP A 130 -13.52 2.58 -7.49
N CYS A 131 -12.62 3.47 -7.06
CA CYS A 131 -11.85 4.31 -7.99
C CYS A 131 -10.39 3.87 -8.09
N ALA A 132 -9.80 4.00 -9.28
CA ALA A 132 -8.37 3.88 -9.51
C ALA A 132 -7.51 4.73 -8.52
N PRO A 133 -6.23 4.37 -8.28
CA PRO A 133 -5.27 5.22 -7.57
C PRO A 133 -4.78 6.44 -8.38
N SER A 134 -5.24 6.66 -9.62
CA SER A 134 -4.96 7.86 -10.39
C SER A 134 -5.82 9.06 -9.96
N ILE A 135 -5.36 10.28 -10.26
CA ILE A 135 -6.24 11.45 -10.35
C ILE A 135 -6.42 11.79 -11.82
N GLY A 136 -7.67 11.92 -12.27
CA GLY A 136 -7.98 12.54 -13.55
C GLY A 136 -9.42 12.30 -13.98
N LEU A 137 -9.65 12.07 -15.27
CA LEU A 137 -10.97 12.05 -15.88
C LEU A 137 -11.89 10.96 -15.30
N LEU A 138 -11.37 9.78 -14.99
CA LEU A 138 -12.14 8.73 -14.31
C LEU A 138 -12.54 9.16 -12.88
N THR A 139 -11.61 9.79 -12.14
CA THR A 139 -11.87 10.34 -10.80
C THR A 139 -12.89 11.49 -10.83
N TYR A 140 -12.85 12.34 -11.86
CA TYR A 140 -13.82 13.42 -12.05
C TYR A 140 -15.22 12.85 -12.28
N ASN A 141 -15.35 11.85 -13.16
CA ASN A 141 -16.61 11.14 -13.38
C ASN A 141 -17.17 10.52 -12.10
N ALA A 142 -16.32 9.91 -11.26
CA ALA A 142 -16.75 9.34 -9.98
C ALA A 142 -17.27 10.43 -9.00
N ILE A 143 -16.57 11.56 -8.88
CA ILE A 143 -16.98 12.66 -7.98
C ILE A 143 -18.25 13.33 -8.50
N VAL A 144 -18.34 13.64 -9.80
CA VAL A 144 -19.52 14.27 -10.43
C VAL A 144 -20.77 13.38 -10.36
N ALA A 145 -20.60 12.06 -10.29
CA ALA A 145 -21.69 11.09 -10.16
C ALA A 145 -22.12 10.78 -8.70
N SER A 146 -21.46 11.38 -7.69
CA SER A 146 -21.62 10.97 -6.28
C SER A 146 -22.34 11.99 -5.39
N ASP A 147 -23.17 11.48 -4.48
CA ASP A 147 -23.70 12.22 -3.33
C ASP A 147 -22.65 12.38 -2.22
N ALA A 148 -21.69 11.46 -2.11
CA ALA A 148 -20.69 11.42 -1.04
C ALA A 148 -19.35 10.80 -1.47
N VAL A 149 -18.27 11.11 -0.74
CA VAL A 149 -16.94 10.50 -0.95
C VAL A 149 -16.39 9.88 0.33
N LEU A 150 -15.90 8.64 0.23
CA LEU A 150 -15.09 7.99 1.26
C LEU A 150 -13.63 7.96 0.83
N ILE A 151 -12.75 8.20 1.80
CA ILE A 151 -11.30 8.22 1.61
C ILE A 151 -10.69 7.19 2.57
N PRO A 152 -10.48 5.93 2.14
CA PRO A 152 -9.80 4.92 2.95
C PRO A 152 -8.36 5.33 3.25
N VAL A 153 -7.98 5.39 4.53
CA VAL A 153 -6.65 5.80 5.00
C VAL A 153 -6.10 4.74 5.93
N GLU A 154 -4.99 4.11 5.55
CA GLU A 154 -4.27 3.15 6.39
C GLU A 154 -3.71 3.86 7.64
N THR A 155 -3.86 3.32 8.85
CA THR A 155 -3.24 3.91 10.06
C THR A 155 -1.74 3.61 10.17
N SER A 156 -0.95 4.17 9.23
CA SER A 156 0.52 4.05 9.12
C SER A 156 1.21 5.40 8.96
N PHE A 157 2.53 5.45 9.23
CA PHE A 157 3.31 6.69 9.43
C PHE A 157 3.35 7.67 8.24
N PHE A 158 3.04 7.22 7.01
CA PHE A 158 2.95 8.11 5.83
C PHE A 158 1.53 8.68 5.61
N SER A 159 0.52 8.16 6.29
CA SER A 159 -0.87 8.34 5.90
C SER A 159 -1.51 9.64 6.38
N LEU A 160 -0.99 10.31 7.41
CA LEU A 160 -1.47 11.63 7.83
C LEU A 160 -1.24 12.69 6.73
N GLN A 161 -0.03 12.73 6.16
CA GLN A 161 0.30 13.56 5.00
C GLN A 161 -0.52 13.14 3.77
N GLY A 162 -0.68 11.83 3.55
CA GLY A 162 -1.52 11.28 2.48
C GLY A 162 -2.99 11.72 2.57
N ALA A 163 -3.58 11.71 3.76
CA ALA A 163 -4.95 12.14 4.04
C ALA A 163 -5.16 13.63 3.73
N THR A 164 -4.23 14.51 4.14
CA THR A 164 -4.28 15.94 3.79
C THR A 164 -4.33 16.12 2.28
N LYS A 165 -3.49 15.40 1.53
CA LYS A 165 -3.48 15.45 0.06
C LYS A 165 -4.80 14.92 -0.54
N GLN A 166 -5.39 13.85 0.01
CA GLN A 166 -6.67 13.32 -0.51
C GLN A 166 -7.81 14.31 -0.29
N VAL A 167 -7.96 14.85 0.92
CA VAL A 167 -8.99 15.86 1.24
C VAL A 167 -8.82 17.10 0.36
N GLY A 168 -7.59 17.60 0.20
CA GLY A 168 -7.31 18.70 -0.73
C GLY A 168 -7.66 18.38 -2.19
N THR A 169 -7.45 17.14 -2.63
CA THR A 169 -7.79 16.68 -3.99
C THR A 169 -9.31 16.66 -4.18
N VAL A 170 -10.06 16.05 -3.27
CA VAL A 170 -11.54 15.97 -3.33
C VAL A 170 -12.16 17.36 -3.26
N ARG A 171 -11.71 18.23 -2.34
CA ARG A 171 -12.15 19.63 -2.25
C ARG A 171 -11.90 20.40 -3.56
N SER A 172 -10.73 20.23 -4.17
CA SER A 172 -10.35 20.93 -5.41
C SER A 172 -11.18 20.48 -6.62
N ILE A 173 -11.44 19.17 -6.74
CA ILE A 173 -12.29 18.63 -7.83
C ILE A 173 -13.74 19.06 -7.63
N SER A 174 -14.28 18.94 -6.41
CA SER A 174 -15.66 19.33 -6.10
C SER A 174 -15.88 20.83 -6.39
N ARG A 175 -14.97 21.70 -5.94
CA ARG A 175 -15.00 23.14 -6.21
C ARG A 175 -14.97 23.46 -7.71
N ARG A 176 -14.15 22.75 -8.50
CA ARG A 176 -14.07 22.92 -9.97
C ARG A 176 -15.41 22.69 -10.67
N PHE A 177 -16.26 21.80 -10.13
CA PHE A 177 -17.58 21.50 -10.68
C PHE A 177 -18.74 22.18 -9.92
N GLY A 178 -18.44 23.09 -8.98
CA GLY A 178 -19.45 23.78 -8.16
C GLY A 178 -20.14 22.88 -7.12
N LEU A 179 -19.59 21.71 -6.83
CA LEU A 179 -20.20 20.68 -5.99
C LEU A 179 -19.80 20.85 -4.52
N ARG A 180 -20.77 20.72 -3.61
CA ARG A 180 -20.56 20.59 -2.16
C ARG A 180 -20.81 19.15 -1.74
N ILE A 181 -19.79 18.30 -1.89
CA ILE A 181 -19.90 16.87 -1.59
C ILE A 181 -19.33 16.56 -0.19
N PRO A 182 -20.11 15.98 0.73
CA PRO A 182 -19.60 15.49 2.01
C PRO A 182 -18.56 14.39 1.78
N HIS A 183 -17.45 14.49 2.53
CA HIS A 183 -16.31 13.60 2.40
C HIS A 183 -15.79 13.18 3.77
N TRP A 184 -15.52 11.88 3.93
CA TRP A 184 -15.02 11.32 5.19
C TRP A 184 -13.80 10.42 4.99
N LEU A 185 -12.83 10.57 5.87
CA LEU A 185 -11.69 9.70 6.06
C LEU A 185 -12.14 8.44 6.79
N VAL A 186 -11.88 7.28 6.20
CA VAL A 186 -12.17 5.95 6.80
C VAL A 186 -10.84 5.34 7.24
N PRO A 187 -10.53 5.26 8.55
CA PRO A 187 -9.34 4.57 9.02
C PRO A 187 -9.43 3.08 8.68
N THR A 188 -8.36 2.52 8.10
CA THR A 188 -8.30 1.14 7.60
C THR A 188 -7.00 0.46 7.99
N LEU A 189 -7.00 -0.88 7.93
CA LEU A 189 -5.87 -1.74 8.31
C LEU A 189 -5.37 -1.44 9.74
N HIS A 190 -6.28 -1.04 10.62
CA HIS A 190 -5.95 -0.61 11.97
C HIS A 190 -5.63 -1.79 12.88
N GLU A 191 -4.65 -1.63 13.76
CA GLU A 191 -4.16 -2.68 14.64
C GLU A 191 -4.30 -2.25 16.11
N PRO A 192 -5.39 -2.61 16.81
CA PRO A 192 -5.66 -2.17 18.19
C PRO A 192 -4.63 -2.62 19.24
N ALA A 193 -3.71 -3.54 18.88
CA ALA A 193 -2.59 -3.94 19.71
C ALA A 193 -1.38 -2.99 19.57
N SER A 194 -1.23 -2.31 18.43
CA SER A 194 -0.12 -1.40 18.13
C SER A 194 -0.34 -0.03 18.78
N PRO A 195 0.58 0.47 19.65
CA PRO A 195 0.50 1.84 20.18
C PRO A 195 0.52 2.88 19.06
N LEU A 196 1.50 2.78 18.14
CA LEU A 196 1.65 3.66 16.98
C LEU A 196 0.36 3.75 16.13
N SER A 197 -0.37 2.65 15.97
CA SER A 197 -1.61 2.65 15.20
C SER A 197 -2.78 3.35 15.93
N LYS A 198 -2.72 3.48 17.26
CA LYS A 198 -3.63 4.33 18.06
C LYS A 198 -3.21 5.79 17.95
N ASP A 199 -1.93 6.08 18.20
CA ASP A 199 -1.38 7.45 18.16
C ASP A 199 -1.65 8.13 16.81
N LEU A 200 -1.50 7.38 15.71
CA LEU A 200 -1.82 7.83 14.35
C LEU A 200 -3.32 7.95 14.06
N LEU A 201 -4.16 7.10 14.66
CA LEU A 201 -5.62 7.20 14.54
C LEU A 201 -6.15 8.43 15.29
N ASP A 202 -5.63 8.67 16.49
CA ASP A 202 -6.03 9.81 17.31
C ASP A 202 -5.44 11.12 16.79
N GLU A 203 -4.27 11.11 16.16
CA GLU A 203 -3.78 12.26 15.37
C GLU A 203 -4.66 12.52 14.14
N LEU A 204 -5.10 11.49 13.42
CA LEU A 204 -6.03 11.64 12.31
C LEU A 204 -7.35 12.27 12.80
N ARG A 205 -7.86 11.84 13.95
CA ARG A 205 -9.06 12.41 14.59
C ARG A 205 -8.84 13.85 15.07
N ARG A 206 -7.73 14.17 15.74
CA ARG A 206 -7.38 15.54 16.15
C ARG A 206 -7.33 16.49 14.95
N ARG A 207 -6.65 16.07 13.87
CA ARG A 207 -6.39 16.92 12.70
C ARG A 207 -7.57 17.12 11.75
N PHE A 208 -8.48 16.15 11.65
CA PHE A 208 -9.59 16.19 10.68
C PHE A 208 -10.99 16.18 11.33
N GLY A 209 -11.08 15.99 12.66
CA GLY A 209 -12.31 16.12 13.44
C GLY A 209 -13.49 15.35 12.85
N ARG A 210 -14.61 16.06 12.64
CA ARG A 210 -15.87 15.54 12.06
C ARG A 210 -15.74 15.00 10.62
N LYS A 211 -14.60 15.19 9.95
CA LYS A 211 -14.30 14.58 8.63
C LYS A 211 -13.63 13.20 8.74
N VAL A 212 -13.42 12.64 9.96
CA VAL A 212 -13.11 11.21 10.15
C VAL A 212 -14.37 10.49 10.60
N VAL A 213 -14.61 9.28 10.08
CA VAL A 213 -15.68 8.41 10.61
C VAL A 213 -15.33 7.97 12.05
N PRO A 214 -16.30 7.75 12.95
CA PRO A 214 -16.00 7.41 14.35
C PRO A 214 -15.29 6.05 14.52
N LEU A 215 -15.40 5.19 13.51
CA LEU A 215 -14.93 3.80 13.47
C LEU A 215 -13.54 3.68 12.82
N ALA A 216 -12.91 2.51 12.98
CA ALA A 216 -11.73 2.11 12.23
C ALA A 216 -11.88 0.66 11.77
N ILE A 217 -11.61 0.38 10.49
CA ILE A 217 -11.60 -0.98 9.96
C ILE A 217 -10.29 -1.65 10.38
N ARG A 218 -10.38 -2.72 11.18
CA ARG A 218 -9.22 -3.46 11.68
C ARG A 218 -8.50 -4.21 10.54
N ARG A 219 -7.20 -4.48 10.72
CA ARG A 219 -6.49 -5.46 9.89
C ARG A 219 -7.03 -6.85 10.23
N ASP A 220 -7.60 -7.51 9.24
CA ASP A 220 -8.19 -8.84 9.35
C ASP A 220 -7.74 -9.70 8.16
N ALA A 221 -7.39 -10.97 8.40
CA ALA A 221 -7.02 -11.93 7.37
C ALA A 221 -8.24 -12.35 6.53
N ALA A 222 -9.42 -12.46 7.15
CA ALA A 222 -10.65 -12.88 6.50
C ALA A 222 -11.06 -11.95 5.35
N LEU A 223 -10.70 -10.65 5.40
CA LEU A 223 -10.90 -9.70 4.30
C LEU A 223 -10.15 -10.09 3.03
N LYS A 224 -8.92 -10.61 3.17
CA LYS A 224 -8.12 -11.08 2.03
C LYS A 224 -8.62 -12.42 1.51
N GLU A 225 -8.89 -13.35 2.44
CA GLU A 225 -9.37 -14.69 2.13
C GLU A 225 -10.71 -14.65 1.40
N ALA A 226 -11.69 -13.88 1.89
CA ALA A 226 -13.00 -13.70 1.25
C ALA A 226 -12.87 -13.20 -0.20
N SER A 227 -11.94 -12.26 -0.45
CA SER A 227 -11.62 -11.76 -1.79
C SER A 227 -11.02 -12.87 -2.69
N SER A 228 -10.24 -13.80 -2.14
CA SER A 228 -9.74 -14.98 -2.86
C SER A 228 -10.80 -16.06 -3.08
N PHE A 229 -11.86 -16.08 -2.29
CA PHE A 229 -13.07 -16.89 -2.51
C PHE A 229 -14.13 -16.19 -3.37
N GLY A 230 -13.88 -14.96 -3.84
CA GLY A 230 -14.77 -14.24 -4.76
C GLY A 230 -16.05 -13.70 -4.12
N GLN A 231 -16.04 -13.41 -2.81
CA GLN A 231 -17.25 -12.99 -2.09
C GLN A 231 -16.95 -11.94 -1.00
N PRO A 232 -17.95 -11.15 -0.56
CA PRO A 232 -17.82 -10.27 0.60
C PRO A 232 -17.43 -11.03 1.87
N VAL A 233 -16.69 -10.38 2.77
CA VAL A 233 -16.24 -10.96 4.04
C VAL A 233 -17.39 -11.40 4.94
N PHE A 234 -18.57 -10.78 4.80
CA PHE A 234 -19.73 -11.22 5.56
C PHE A 234 -20.16 -12.65 5.14
N ASP A 235 -20.16 -12.95 3.84
CA ASP A 235 -20.62 -14.23 3.33
C ASP A 235 -19.56 -15.34 3.56
N TYR A 236 -18.28 -14.98 3.61
CA TYR A 236 -17.17 -15.89 3.96
C TYR A 236 -17.03 -16.13 5.47
N ALA A 237 -17.02 -15.07 6.27
CA ALA A 237 -16.65 -15.08 7.69
C ALA A 237 -17.53 -14.08 8.47
N PRO A 238 -18.84 -14.36 8.67
CA PRO A 238 -19.82 -13.40 9.20
C PRO A 238 -19.52 -12.87 10.61
N THR A 239 -18.70 -13.59 11.38
CA THR A 239 -18.28 -13.24 12.74
C THR A 239 -16.88 -12.62 12.82
N SER A 240 -16.24 -12.28 11.68
CA SER A 240 -14.88 -11.74 11.68
C SER A 240 -14.82 -10.27 12.18
N PRO A 241 -13.66 -9.81 12.68
CA PRO A 241 -13.43 -8.40 12.97
C PRO A 241 -13.80 -7.45 11.82
N GLY A 242 -13.39 -7.78 10.59
CA GLY A 242 -13.69 -7.02 9.38
C GLY A 242 -15.17 -7.04 9.00
N ALA A 243 -15.86 -8.18 9.16
CA ALA A 243 -17.31 -8.26 8.93
C ALA A 243 -18.10 -7.37 9.90
N ALA A 244 -17.71 -7.35 11.18
CA ALA A 244 -18.30 -6.47 12.18
C ALA A 244 -17.99 -4.99 11.90
N ASP A 245 -16.76 -4.66 11.53
CA ASP A 245 -16.33 -3.27 11.29
C ASP A 245 -17.00 -2.68 10.04
N TYR A 246 -17.08 -3.43 8.93
CA TYR A 246 -17.80 -2.98 7.73
C TYR A 246 -19.31 -2.93 7.94
N THR A 247 -19.88 -3.78 8.81
CA THR A 247 -21.27 -3.63 9.22
C THR A 247 -21.47 -2.29 9.92
N ARG A 248 -20.72 -2.01 11.00
CA ARG A 248 -20.84 -0.74 11.73
C ARG A 248 -20.61 0.49 10.85
N LEU A 249 -19.72 0.41 9.86
CA LEU A 249 -19.48 1.50 8.91
C LEU A 249 -20.68 1.71 7.96
N ALA A 250 -21.30 0.64 7.45
CA ALA A 250 -22.51 0.74 6.64
C ALA A 250 -23.69 1.35 7.43
N ASP A 251 -23.85 0.99 8.70
CA ASP A 251 -24.88 1.53 9.60
C ASP A 251 -24.70 3.04 9.82
N TRP A 252 -23.47 3.45 10.13
CA TRP A 252 -23.13 4.87 10.30
C TRP A 252 -23.35 5.67 9.00
N LEU A 253 -22.99 5.11 7.84
CA LEU A 253 -23.25 5.70 6.53
C LEU A 253 -24.75 5.79 6.19
N ALA A 254 -25.52 4.77 6.57
CA ALA A 254 -26.98 4.77 6.37
C ALA A 254 -27.66 5.91 7.13
N GLY A 255 -27.25 6.14 8.38
CA GLY A 255 -27.68 7.31 9.15
C GLY A 255 -27.20 8.63 8.55
N ALA A 256 -25.89 8.77 8.30
CA ALA A 256 -25.27 10.01 7.82
C ALA A 256 -25.79 10.48 6.44
N LEU A 257 -26.15 9.55 5.56
CA LEU A 257 -26.67 9.84 4.22
C LEU A 257 -28.21 9.70 4.10
N ARG A 258 -28.89 9.41 5.21
CA ARG A 258 -30.34 9.17 5.28
C ARG A 258 -30.79 8.13 4.24
N LEU A 259 -30.12 6.98 4.22
CA LEU A 259 -30.39 5.88 3.28
C LEU A 259 -31.64 5.12 3.71
N ASN A 260 -32.70 5.22 2.91
CA ASN A 260 -33.91 4.40 3.05
C ASN A 260 -33.66 2.97 2.54
N LEU A 261 -32.86 2.21 3.30
CA LEU A 261 -32.73 0.76 3.12
C LEU A 261 -33.99 0.08 3.69
N PRO A 262 -34.46 -1.04 3.11
CA PRO A 262 -35.46 -1.88 3.73
C PRO A 262 -35.01 -2.39 5.11
N GLU A 263 -35.96 -2.75 5.97
CA GLU A 263 -35.66 -3.46 7.22
C GLU A 263 -35.22 -4.91 6.89
N GLY A 264 -33.92 -5.09 6.70
CA GLY A 264 -33.29 -6.41 6.69
C GLY A 264 -33.41 -7.12 8.05
N PRO A 265 -33.29 -8.45 8.11
CA PRO A 265 -33.47 -9.21 9.34
C PRO A 265 -32.46 -8.78 10.42
N SER A 266 -32.97 -8.21 11.51
CA SER A 266 -32.20 -7.58 12.58
C SER A 266 -31.22 -8.55 13.25
N THR A 267 -29.93 -8.41 12.95
CA THR A 267 -28.87 -9.07 13.72
C THR A 267 -28.70 -8.33 15.05
N VAL A 268 -29.15 -8.94 16.14
CA VAL A 268 -29.17 -8.36 17.49
C VAL A 268 -27.76 -8.01 17.97
N PHE A 269 -27.44 -6.72 17.92
CA PHE A 269 -26.29 -6.09 18.58
C PHE A 269 -26.70 -4.77 19.26
N GLU A 270 -27.93 -4.72 19.78
CA GLU A 270 -28.38 -3.66 20.68
C GLU A 270 -27.82 -3.89 22.09
N ASN A 271 -26.69 -3.25 22.39
CA ASN A 271 -26.36 -2.62 23.68
C ASN A 271 -24.89 -2.18 23.72
N GLU A 272 -24.60 -0.91 23.39
CA GLU A 272 -23.43 -0.16 23.92
C GLU A 272 -23.38 1.34 23.53
N LEU A 273 -24.31 1.86 22.72
CA LEU A 273 -24.26 3.25 22.20
C LEU A 273 -25.37 4.20 22.70
N HIS A 274 -26.20 3.80 23.66
CA HIS A 274 -27.32 4.62 24.17
C HIS A 274 -26.97 5.51 25.37
N HIS A 275 -25.82 6.20 25.33
CA HIS A 275 -25.48 7.29 26.27
C HIS A 275 -24.66 8.39 25.59
N GLU A 276 -25.29 9.15 24.69
CA GLU A 276 -25.12 10.60 24.46
C GLU A 276 -25.96 11.04 23.24
N SER A 277 -27.21 11.44 23.48
CA SER A 277 -28.15 11.81 22.41
C SER A 277 -29.06 12.99 22.81
N SER A 278 -28.48 14.19 22.93
CA SER A 278 -29.21 15.43 23.19
C SER A 278 -28.50 16.67 22.62
N LEU A 279 -28.17 16.64 21.32
CA LEU A 279 -27.76 17.83 20.57
C LEU A 279 -28.36 17.78 19.15
N ASP A 280 -29.39 18.60 18.91
CA ASP A 280 -29.85 18.90 17.56
C ASP A 280 -28.73 19.59 16.78
N ASN A 281 -28.22 18.95 15.73
CA ASN A 281 -27.23 19.51 14.80
C ASN A 281 -27.38 18.84 13.43
N ASP A 282 -27.83 19.59 12.42
CA ASP A 282 -27.93 19.10 11.03
C ASP A 282 -26.56 19.18 10.34
N PRO A 283 -25.89 18.06 10.00
CA PRO A 283 -24.52 18.06 9.46
C PRO A 283 -24.41 18.61 8.02
N LEU A 284 -25.51 19.11 7.45
CA LEU A 284 -25.58 19.71 6.12
C LEU A 284 -25.30 21.22 6.11
N HIS A 285 -25.24 21.87 7.28
CA HIS A 285 -25.03 23.32 7.40
C HIS A 285 -23.87 23.68 8.34
N ASP A 286 -22.64 23.39 7.92
CA ASP A 286 -21.47 24.18 8.33
C ASP A 286 -20.33 24.09 7.29
N ASP A 287 -20.22 25.13 6.47
CA ASP A 287 -19.09 25.43 5.57
C ASP A 287 -18.71 26.92 5.81
N ALA A 288 -18.40 27.27 7.06
CA ALA A 288 -17.62 28.47 7.36
C ALA A 288 -16.16 28.27 6.89
N ASP A 289 -15.48 29.35 6.46
CA ASP A 289 -14.15 29.29 5.84
C ASP A 289 -13.02 28.95 6.84
N ASP A 290 -12.91 27.66 7.17
CA ASP A 290 -11.86 27.08 8.00
C ASP A 290 -10.57 26.91 7.15
N GLU A 291 -9.81 28.00 7.00
CA GLU A 291 -8.44 27.96 6.47
C GLU A 291 -7.53 27.15 7.41
N PRO A 292 -6.66 26.27 6.89
CA PRO A 292 -5.76 25.48 7.73
C PRO A 292 -4.75 26.42 8.41
N PRO A 293 -4.55 26.34 9.74
CA PRO A 293 -3.64 27.24 10.45
C PRO A 293 -2.20 27.10 9.91
N THR A 294 -1.58 28.24 9.64
CA THR A 294 -0.14 28.32 9.32
C THR A 294 0.67 27.86 10.53
N VAL A 295 1.47 26.81 10.34
CA VAL A 295 2.28 26.23 11.41
C VAL A 295 3.51 27.10 11.68
N GLU A 296 3.42 27.99 12.67
CA GLU A 296 4.60 28.50 13.36
C GLU A 296 5.07 27.47 14.40
N VAL A 297 6.39 27.33 14.56
CA VAL A 297 7.00 26.33 15.45
C VAL A 297 7.17 26.91 16.84
N VAL A 298 6.36 26.43 17.79
CA VAL A 298 6.50 26.70 19.23
C VAL A 298 6.90 25.40 19.94
N ALA A 299 7.90 25.48 20.82
CA ALA A 299 8.46 24.31 21.49
C ALA A 299 7.48 23.67 22.49
N PRO A 300 7.52 22.33 22.68
CA PRO A 300 6.66 21.63 23.63
C PRO A 300 7.01 21.97 25.09
N SER A 301 6.05 21.78 25.99
CA SER A 301 6.17 22.18 27.40
C SER A 301 6.14 21.00 28.37
N VAL A 302 7.08 21.03 29.33
CA VAL A 302 7.18 20.36 30.66
C VAL A 302 6.64 18.92 30.86
N ALA A 303 5.42 18.59 30.42
CA ALA A 303 4.76 17.30 30.63
C ALA A 303 5.57 16.09 30.08
N GLU A 304 6.29 16.28 28.98
CA GLU A 304 7.09 15.23 28.32
C GLU A 304 8.20 14.67 29.22
N HIS A 305 8.75 15.49 30.13
CA HIS A 305 9.89 15.09 30.97
C HIS A 305 9.55 14.01 32.01
N ALA A 306 8.27 13.86 32.39
CA ALA A 306 7.85 12.96 33.45
C ALA A 306 7.97 11.47 33.08
N LEU A 307 7.95 11.13 31.79
CA LEU A 307 7.98 9.75 31.31
C LEU A 307 9.40 9.18 31.27
N ALA A 308 10.39 10.00 30.88
CA ALA A 308 11.77 9.57 30.67
C ALA A 308 12.50 9.12 31.95
N GLN A 309 12.22 9.76 33.10
CA GLN A 309 12.99 9.55 34.33
C GLN A 309 12.78 8.18 35.01
N ARG A 310 11.77 7.40 34.62
CA ARG A 310 11.45 6.12 35.27
C ARG A 310 12.26 4.90 34.78
N ILE A 311 13.06 5.05 33.73
CA ILE A 311 13.68 3.91 33.02
C ILE A 311 15.17 3.73 33.36
N GLY A 312 15.91 4.80 33.66
CA GLY A 312 17.38 4.83 33.62
C GLY A 312 18.16 4.27 34.82
N SER A 313 17.63 3.37 35.65
CA SER A 313 18.29 2.99 36.93
C SER A 313 18.35 1.49 37.24
N ARG A 314 19.14 0.71 36.48
CA ARG A 314 19.65 -0.60 36.94
C ARG A 314 20.94 -1.09 36.25
N GLN A 315 21.93 -1.36 37.11
CA GLN A 315 23.05 -2.31 36.96
C GLN A 315 24.22 -1.99 36.01
N THR A 316 25.33 -2.70 36.26
CA THR A 316 26.72 -2.30 35.96
C THR A 316 27.62 -3.52 35.73
N SER A 317 28.74 -3.30 35.01
CA SER A 317 30.03 -4.05 35.03
C SER A 317 30.07 -5.55 34.66
N ILE A 318 31.02 -5.91 33.79
CA ILE A 318 32.13 -6.86 34.00
C ILE A 318 33.06 -6.83 32.75
N ALA A 319 34.32 -7.22 32.87
CA ALA A 319 35.33 -7.23 31.79
C ALA A 319 36.15 -8.55 31.76
N PRO A 320 36.74 -8.94 30.60
CA PRO A 320 37.72 -10.04 30.49
C PRO A 320 39.09 -9.60 29.91
N ASP A 321 40.06 -10.52 29.84
CA ASP A 321 41.47 -10.27 29.50
C ASP A 321 42.17 -11.46 28.76
N LEU A 322 43.37 -11.24 28.21
CA LEU A 322 44.44 -12.18 27.77
C LEU A 322 44.30 -13.10 26.50
N ALA A 323 44.82 -12.57 25.38
CA ALA A 323 46.01 -13.03 24.59
C ALA A 323 46.10 -14.41 23.83
N PRO A 324 46.48 -14.40 22.51
CA PRO A 324 46.77 -15.60 21.66
C PRO A 324 48.20 -15.70 21.04
N PRO A 325 48.64 -16.89 20.57
CA PRO A 325 49.44 -17.04 19.33
C PRO A 325 49.00 -18.31 18.49
N ALA A 326 49.64 -18.83 17.41
CA ALA A 326 50.93 -18.58 16.72
C ALA A 326 50.94 -19.05 15.22
N THR A 327 51.72 -18.34 14.38
CA THR A 327 52.57 -18.77 13.20
C THR A 327 52.19 -19.81 12.12
N ALA A 328 52.71 -19.59 10.88
CA ALA A 328 52.69 -20.46 9.67
C ALA A 328 54.10 -20.51 8.98
N PRO A 329 54.36 -21.30 7.90
CA PRO A 329 54.75 -20.68 6.58
C PRO A 329 54.59 -21.47 5.23
N ARG A 330 54.05 -20.79 4.19
CA ARG A 330 54.46 -20.59 2.76
C ARG A 330 55.13 -21.66 1.82
N THR A 331 54.45 -21.95 0.68
CA THR A 331 54.91 -22.01 -0.78
C THR A 331 55.98 -23.03 -1.27
N PRO A 332 56.22 -23.30 -2.60
CA PRO A 332 55.64 -22.78 -3.87
C PRO A 332 55.20 -23.82 -4.96
N GLU A 333 54.80 -23.33 -6.15
CA GLU A 333 54.51 -24.03 -7.45
C GLU A 333 55.78 -24.13 -8.37
N PRO A 334 55.88 -24.89 -9.51
CA PRO A 334 55.09 -24.64 -10.76
C PRO A 334 54.98 -25.75 -11.89
N SER A 335 54.32 -25.39 -13.01
CA SER A 335 54.64 -25.69 -14.45
C SER A 335 54.07 -26.88 -15.28
N ALA A 336 53.60 -26.49 -16.50
CA ALA A 336 53.67 -27.15 -17.83
C ALA A 336 52.57 -28.14 -18.37
N MET A 337 51.88 -27.69 -19.44
CA MET A 337 51.66 -28.28 -20.79
C MET A 337 51.43 -29.81 -20.98
N THR A 338 50.62 -30.34 -21.90
CA THR A 338 49.89 -29.85 -23.12
C THR A 338 48.37 -30.25 -23.03
N SER A 339 47.49 -30.48 -24.05
CA SER A 339 47.47 -30.50 -25.54
C SER A 339 46.02 -30.31 -26.09
N ASP A 340 45.84 -30.17 -27.41
CA ASP A 340 44.52 -30.14 -28.09
C ASP A 340 44.06 -31.50 -28.65
N VAL A 341 42.78 -31.84 -28.44
CA VAL A 341 42.00 -32.78 -29.27
C VAL A 341 40.56 -32.24 -29.39
N ALA A 342 40.11 -31.92 -30.60
CA ALA A 342 38.78 -31.39 -30.84
C ALA A 342 37.73 -32.51 -30.94
N THR A 343 37.05 -32.81 -29.83
CA THR A 343 35.77 -33.53 -29.86
C THR A 343 34.63 -32.53 -29.76
N GLU A 344 33.80 -32.43 -30.81
CA GLU A 344 32.58 -31.61 -30.75
C GLU A 344 31.57 -32.24 -29.76
N THR A 345 31.55 -31.73 -28.54
CA THR A 345 30.46 -32.00 -27.60
C THR A 345 29.19 -31.30 -28.08
N PRO A 346 27.99 -31.91 -27.92
CA PRO A 346 26.74 -31.23 -28.25
C PRO A 346 26.61 -29.92 -27.46
N PRO A 347 25.92 -28.90 -28.02
CA PRO A 347 25.81 -27.59 -27.38
C PRO A 347 25.15 -27.71 -26.01
N LEU A 348 25.93 -27.47 -24.95
CA LEU A 348 25.47 -27.43 -23.57
C LEU A 348 24.33 -26.40 -23.42
N SER A 349 23.40 -26.66 -22.50
CA SER A 349 22.36 -25.68 -22.19
C SER A 349 22.99 -24.40 -21.61
N ARG A 350 22.31 -23.26 -21.81
CA ARG A 350 22.78 -21.96 -21.29
C ARG A 350 23.05 -21.98 -19.77
N ALA A 351 22.36 -22.83 -19.02
CA ALA A 351 22.56 -23.00 -17.58
C ALA A 351 23.90 -23.69 -17.25
N GLU A 352 24.30 -24.71 -18.02
CA GLU A 352 25.53 -25.48 -17.77
C GLU A 352 26.79 -24.70 -18.13
N ASP A 353 26.76 -23.93 -19.22
CA ASP A 353 27.85 -23.02 -19.60
C ASP A 353 27.99 -21.87 -18.60
N MET A 354 26.87 -21.30 -18.11
CA MET A 354 26.89 -20.38 -16.96
C MET A 354 27.50 -21.01 -15.71
N ALA A 355 27.09 -22.23 -15.34
CA ALA A 355 27.60 -22.93 -14.17
C ALA A 355 29.11 -23.23 -14.26
N ARG A 356 29.60 -23.66 -15.44
CA ARG A 356 31.04 -23.83 -15.69
C ARG A 356 31.82 -22.52 -15.55
N ARG A 357 31.31 -21.42 -16.10
CA ARG A 357 31.94 -20.09 -15.99
C ARG A 357 31.95 -19.58 -14.55
N ALA A 358 30.87 -19.79 -13.79
CA ALA A 358 30.80 -19.47 -12.37
C ALA A 358 31.82 -20.30 -11.54
N LEU A 359 31.94 -21.61 -11.79
CA LEU A 359 32.93 -22.47 -11.12
C LEU A 359 34.38 -22.14 -11.49
N ALA A 360 34.64 -21.70 -12.73
CA ALA A 360 35.95 -21.20 -13.14
C ALA A 360 36.30 -19.87 -12.44
N LEU A 361 35.31 -18.99 -12.25
CA LEU A 361 35.47 -17.74 -11.52
C LEU A 361 35.64 -17.97 -10.00
N HIS A 362 34.91 -18.93 -9.42
CA HIS A 362 35.02 -19.32 -8.01
C HIS A 362 36.45 -19.72 -7.64
N ARG A 363 37.14 -20.46 -8.52
CA ARG A 363 38.55 -20.85 -8.33
C ARG A 363 39.56 -19.68 -8.36
N ARG A 364 39.15 -18.46 -8.73
CA ARG A 364 39.97 -17.23 -8.67
C ARG A 364 39.68 -16.35 -7.45
N ILE A 365 38.64 -16.63 -6.66
CA ILE A 365 38.09 -15.68 -5.66
C ILE A 365 38.42 -16.05 -4.20
N GLN A 366 39.04 -17.21 -3.93
CA GLN A 366 39.45 -17.64 -2.57
C GLN A 366 40.63 -16.84 -1.94
N GLY A 367 40.70 -15.53 -2.19
CA GLY A 367 41.61 -14.59 -1.53
C GLY A 367 40.91 -13.38 -0.90
N ALA A 368 39.58 -13.26 -1.00
CA ALA A 368 38.80 -12.19 -0.36
C ALA A 368 38.27 -12.64 1.01
N ALA A 369 38.31 -11.74 2.00
CA ALA A 369 37.89 -12.03 3.37
C ALA A 369 36.37 -12.20 3.52
N ALA A 370 35.95 -12.90 4.58
CA ALA A 370 34.54 -13.09 4.92
C ALA A 370 33.85 -11.76 5.29
N PRO A 371 32.54 -11.60 5.01
CA PRO A 371 31.80 -10.38 5.36
C PRO A 371 31.70 -10.21 6.89
N VAL A 372 31.93 -8.99 7.36
CA VAL A 372 31.82 -8.65 8.78
C VAL A 372 30.36 -8.35 9.12
N VAL A 373 29.74 -9.22 9.91
CA VAL A 373 28.51 -8.88 10.65
C VAL A 373 28.94 -8.18 11.93
N LEU A 374 28.50 -6.93 12.12
CA LEU A 374 28.72 -6.19 13.36
C LEU A 374 27.56 -6.51 14.33
N ASP A 375 27.90 -6.97 15.53
CA ASP A 375 26.89 -7.27 16.58
C ASP A 375 26.25 -5.98 17.13
N THR A 376 27.01 -4.88 17.15
CA THR A 376 26.55 -3.52 17.49
C THR A 376 26.01 -2.78 16.25
N PRO A 377 25.13 -1.77 16.42
CA PRO A 377 24.79 -0.84 15.34
C PRO A 377 26.05 -0.20 14.73
N SER A 378 26.02 0.14 13.44
CA SER A 378 27.14 0.83 12.80
C SER A 378 27.48 2.14 13.51
N GLU A 379 28.77 2.40 13.75
CA GLU A 379 29.21 3.62 14.44
C GLU A 379 28.80 4.90 13.67
N ASP A 380 28.83 4.89 12.33
CA ASP A 380 28.37 6.02 11.51
C ASP A 380 26.85 6.20 11.61
N LEU A 381 26.07 5.12 11.78
CA LEU A 381 24.62 5.21 12.01
C LEU A 381 24.33 5.84 13.39
N SER A 382 25.02 5.37 14.43
CA SER A 382 24.89 5.85 15.82
C SER A 382 25.30 7.33 15.94
N ASN A 383 26.50 7.68 15.47
CA ASN A 383 27.03 9.06 15.48
C ASN A 383 26.15 10.06 14.69
N ARG A 384 25.35 9.59 13.73
CA ARG A 384 24.42 10.44 12.97
C ARG A 384 23.13 10.71 13.72
N LEU A 385 22.61 9.73 14.45
CA LEU A 385 21.38 9.87 15.25
C LEU A 385 21.54 10.90 16.37
N GLU A 386 22.68 10.86 17.07
CA GLU A 386 23.05 11.85 18.10
C GLU A 386 23.08 13.28 17.53
N ARG A 387 23.54 13.45 16.29
CA ARG A 387 23.62 14.74 15.60
C ARG A 387 22.30 15.18 14.96
N SER A 388 21.33 14.28 14.82
CA SER A 388 20.08 14.52 14.08
C SER A 388 18.84 14.72 14.98
N GLY A 389 19.03 14.96 16.28
CA GLY A 389 17.98 15.50 17.16
C GLY A 389 16.79 14.56 17.46
N GLY A 390 16.96 13.25 17.34
CA GLY A 390 15.92 12.26 17.69
C GLY A 390 15.35 11.47 16.50
N VAL A 391 14.30 10.69 16.79
CA VAL A 391 13.89 9.50 15.99
C VAL A 391 13.19 9.84 14.67
N ASP A 392 12.59 11.03 14.51
CA ASP A 392 12.01 11.47 13.22
C ASP A 392 13.02 11.48 12.07
N SER A 393 14.32 11.57 12.40
CA SER A 393 15.40 11.61 11.43
C SER A 393 15.66 10.29 10.69
N VAL A 394 15.17 9.11 11.16
CA VAL A 394 15.58 7.82 10.57
C VAL A 394 15.21 7.68 9.07
N ARG A 395 14.11 8.31 8.60
CA ARG A 395 13.72 8.27 7.17
C ARG A 395 14.82 8.79 6.23
N HIS A 396 15.64 9.74 6.67
CA HIS A 396 16.70 10.30 5.81
C HIS A 396 17.91 9.37 5.65
N LEU A 397 17.90 8.19 6.30
CA LEU A 397 19.00 7.21 6.32
C LEU A 397 18.78 6.00 5.39
N PHE A 398 17.55 5.77 4.89
CA PHE A 398 17.22 4.62 4.02
C PHE A 398 17.98 4.60 2.68
N GLY A 399 18.06 3.42 2.05
CA GLY A 399 18.78 3.18 0.80
C GLY A 399 20.23 2.75 1.00
N ALA A 400 21.03 2.78 -0.07
CA ALA A 400 22.44 2.37 -0.07
C ALA A 400 23.41 3.56 -0.07
N ARG A 401 24.48 3.51 0.74
CA ARG A 401 25.37 4.65 1.05
C ARG A 401 26.81 4.19 1.32
N GLN A 402 27.79 4.90 0.76
CA GLN A 402 29.20 4.65 1.08
C GLN A 402 29.56 5.25 2.44
N THR A 403 30.19 4.44 3.29
CA THR A 403 30.72 4.79 4.63
C THR A 403 32.22 4.47 4.68
N SER A 404 32.89 4.77 5.81
CA SER A 404 34.29 4.37 6.04
C SER A 404 34.50 2.86 6.14
N GLN A 405 33.46 2.07 6.44
CA GLN A 405 33.53 0.62 6.62
C GLN A 405 33.03 -0.19 5.41
N GLY A 406 32.45 0.48 4.40
CA GLY A 406 31.91 -0.16 3.20
C GLY A 406 30.62 0.51 2.69
N MET A 407 29.86 -0.22 1.87
CA MET A 407 28.52 0.19 1.45
C MET A 407 27.50 -0.24 2.50
N LEU A 408 26.96 0.73 3.25
CA LEU A 408 25.85 0.54 4.18
C LEU A 408 24.53 0.58 3.42
N PHE A 409 23.70 -0.42 3.63
CA PHE A 409 22.33 -0.52 3.13
C PHE A 409 21.36 -0.45 4.31
N VAL A 410 20.34 0.41 4.24
CA VAL A 410 19.33 0.58 5.30
C VAL A 410 17.93 0.49 4.72
N GLN A 411 17.08 -0.36 5.29
CA GLN A 411 15.69 -0.57 4.90
C GLN A 411 14.78 -0.50 6.15
N PRO A 412 13.54 0.00 6.08
CA PRO A 412 12.63 -0.02 7.23
C PRO A 412 12.22 -1.46 7.58
N VAL A 413 12.02 -1.79 8.87
CA VAL A 413 11.51 -3.14 9.26
C VAL A 413 10.12 -3.45 8.70
N ALA A 414 9.37 -2.43 8.27
CA ALA A 414 8.08 -2.57 7.62
C ALA A 414 8.13 -3.18 6.20
N ILE A 415 9.32 -3.44 5.63
CA ILE A 415 9.43 -4.02 4.27
C ILE A 415 9.14 -5.54 4.23
N GLY A 416 9.43 -6.28 5.30
CA GLY A 416 9.25 -7.74 5.41
C GLY A 416 9.83 -8.30 6.70
N GLN A 417 9.73 -9.61 6.93
CA GLN A 417 10.26 -10.26 8.16
C GLN A 417 11.75 -10.57 8.07
N ARG A 418 12.25 -10.89 6.87
CA ARG A 418 13.64 -11.19 6.57
C ARG A 418 14.04 -10.53 5.26
N VAL A 419 15.01 -9.62 5.33
CA VAL A 419 15.62 -8.99 4.15
C VAL A 419 17.03 -9.54 3.95
N ALA A 420 17.36 -9.86 2.71
CA ALA A 420 18.72 -10.11 2.26
C ALA A 420 19.05 -9.26 1.02
N ILE A 421 20.33 -9.11 0.74
CA ILE A 421 20.85 -8.39 -0.43
C ILE A 421 21.49 -9.42 -1.35
N ALA A 422 21.14 -9.39 -2.63
CA ALA A 422 21.67 -10.28 -3.65
C ALA A 422 22.18 -9.45 -4.83
N GLY A 423 23.44 -9.64 -5.23
CA GLY A 423 24.08 -8.80 -6.24
C GLY A 423 25.40 -9.38 -6.73
N GLU A 424 26.08 -8.64 -7.60
CA GLU A 424 27.29 -9.11 -8.29
C GLU A 424 28.41 -9.52 -7.30
N PHE A 425 28.57 -8.76 -6.21
CA PHE A 425 29.52 -9.04 -5.12
C PHE A 425 29.23 -10.31 -4.32
N ASN A 426 28.05 -10.92 -4.43
CA ASN A 426 27.72 -12.20 -3.78
C ASN A 426 27.16 -13.25 -4.73
N GLN A 427 27.43 -13.11 -6.03
CA GLN A 427 26.97 -14.02 -7.10
C GLN A 427 25.44 -14.16 -7.15
N TRP A 428 24.71 -13.09 -6.80
CA TRP A 428 23.25 -13.06 -6.70
C TRP A 428 22.69 -14.10 -5.71
N SER A 429 23.39 -14.35 -4.61
CA SER A 429 22.93 -15.25 -3.55
C SER A 429 21.83 -14.62 -2.69
N PRO A 430 20.61 -15.21 -2.62
CA PRO A 430 19.51 -14.71 -1.79
C PRO A 430 19.72 -14.95 -0.29
N THR A 431 20.76 -15.69 0.11
CA THR A 431 20.97 -16.13 1.50
C THR A 431 22.32 -15.74 2.09
N SER A 432 23.29 -15.29 1.30
CA SER A 432 24.65 -15.01 1.79
C SER A 432 24.84 -13.66 2.49
N HIS A 433 23.93 -12.70 2.28
CA HIS A 433 24.01 -11.35 2.86
C HIS A 433 22.65 -10.95 3.44
N ILE A 434 22.27 -11.57 4.56
CA ILE A 434 21.04 -11.26 5.29
C ILE A 434 21.27 -9.95 6.08
N MET A 435 20.32 -9.03 6.06
CA MET A 435 20.41 -7.78 6.79
C MET A 435 20.08 -7.99 8.28
N ARG A 436 20.85 -7.34 9.16
CA ARG A 436 20.64 -7.36 10.62
C ARG A 436 19.41 -6.51 10.94
N ARG A 437 18.46 -7.05 11.71
CA ARG A 437 17.34 -6.26 12.25
C ARG A 437 17.83 -5.45 13.45
N ASN A 438 17.50 -4.16 13.46
CA ASN A 438 17.78 -3.21 14.51
C ASN A 438 16.44 -2.58 14.93
N ASP A 439 15.84 -3.12 15.98
CA ASP A 439 14.51 -2.73 16.45
C ASP A 439 14.48 -1.33 17.09
N ASP A 440 15.54 -0.94 17.82
CA ASP A 440 15.70 0.39 18.43
C ASP A 440 15.59 1.51 17.39
N LEU A 441 16.09 1.25 16.18
CA LEU A 441 16.03 2.15 15.04
C LEU A 441 14.93 1.81 14.03
N SER A 442 14.20 0.72 14.25
CA SER A 442 13.17 0.18 13.33
C SER A 442 13.65 0.01 11.87
N VAL A 443 14.90 -0.44 11.70
CA VAL A 443 15.50 -0.74 10.38
C VAL A 443 16.11 -2.14 10.30
N PHE A 444 16.18 -2.68 9.09
CA PHE A 444 17.21 -3.62 8.69
C PHE A 444 18.44 -2.83 8.21
N GLU A 445 19.63 -3.22 8.67
CA GLU A 445 20.90 -2.64 8.23
C GLU A 445 21.90 -3.73 7.80
N LEU A 446 22.76 -3.42 6.83
CA LEU A 446 23.92 -4.24 6.49
C LEU A 446 25.03 -3.40 5.87
N THR A 447 26.26 -3.49 6.39
CA THR A 447 27.45 -2.94 5.75
C THR A 447 28.16 -4.04 4.97
N ILE A 448 28.44 -3.81 3.68
CA ILE A 448 29.19 -4.72 2.84
C ILE A 448 30.52 -4.05 2.44
N PRO A 449 31.69 -4.62 2.80
CA PRO A 449 32.98 -4.11 2.34
C PRO A 449 33.13 -4.40 0.83
N LEU A 450 33.04 -3.35 0.03
CA LEU A 450 33.15 -3.41 -1.43
C LEU A 450 34.36 -2.60 -1.89
N ALA A 451 35.12 -3.11 -2.85
CA ALA A 451 36.20 -2.36 -3.50
C ALA A 451 35.62 -1.26 -4.42
N PRO A 452 36.36 -0.17 -4.73
CA PRO A 452 35.93 0.85 -5.70
C PRO A 452 35.47 0.23 -7.03
N GLY A 453 34.29 0.64 -7.50
CA GLY A 453 33.60 0.00 -8.61
C GLY A 453 32.09 0.21 -8.61
N ARG A 454 31.43 -0.25 -9.67
CA ARG A 454 29.97 -0.26 -9.81
C ARG A 454 29.45 -1.67 -9.57
N TYR A 455 28.37 -1.80 -8.81
CA TYR A 455 27.76 -3.11 -8.49
C TYR A 455 26.24 -3.07 -8.61
N ALA A 456 25.68 -4.00 -9.37
CA ALA A 456 24.25 -4.27 -9.44
C ALA A 456 23.79 -5.18 -8.29
N TYR A 457 22.58 -4.93 -7.77
CA TYR A 457 21.96 -5.71 -6.70
C TYR A 457 20.42 -5.61 -6.71
N ARG A 458 19.79 -6.47 -5.91
CA ARG A 458 18.38 -6.49 -5.54
C ARG A 458 18.23 -6.83 -4.06
N LEU A 459 17.08 -6.51 -3.50
CA LEU A 459 16.65 -6.99 -2.19
C LEU A 459 15.89 -8.30 -2.38
N VAL A 460 16.11 -9.26 -1.48
CA VAL A 460 15.32 -10.47 -1.35
C VAL A 460 14.57 -10.39 -0.04
N VAL A 461 13.27 -10.10 -0.12
CA VAL A 461 12.39 -9.79 1.01
C VAL A 461 11.42 -10.95 1.16
N ASP A 462 11.53 -11.70 2.26
CA ASP A 462 10.73 -12.91 2.53
C ASP A 462 10.73 -13.93 1.36
N GLY A 463 11.85 -13.98 0.62
CA GLY A 463 12.05 -14.81 -0.57
C GLY A 463 11.67 -14.16 -1.90
N MET A 464 10.98 -13.02 -1.89
CA MET A 464 10.58 -12.28 -3.10
C MET A 464 11.67 -11.30 -3.55
N TRP A 465 11.91 -11.23 -4.85
CA TRP A 465 12.98 -10.41 -5.44
C TRP A 465 12.49 -9.01 -5.84
N THR A 466 12.95 -7.97 -5.16
CA THR A 466 12.61 -6.56 -5.47
C THR A 466 13.85 -5.70 -5.70
N HIS A 467 13.68 -4.53 -6.31
CA HIS A 467 14.70 -3.48 -6.31
C HIS A 467 14.61 -2.67 -5.00
N ASP A 468 15.67 -1.95 -4.65
CA ASP A 468 15.65 -1.01 -3.54
C ASP A 468 14.91 0.26 -3.96
N GLN A 469 13.69 0.44 -3.42
CA GLN A 469 12.84 1.61 -3.65
C GLN A 469 13.40 2.93 -3.07
N TYR A 470 14.37 2.86 -2.15
CA TYR A 470 15.04 4.02 -1.57
C TYR A 470 16.36 4.35 -2.28
N ASN A 471 16.79 3.53 -3.26
CA ASN A 471 17.92 3.83 -4.12
C ASN A 471 17.45 4.27 -5.52
N PRO A 472 17.60 5.55 -5.91
CA PRO A 472 17.23 6.03 -7.24
C PRO A 472 18.13 5.53 -8.36
N GLN A 473 19.27 4.89 -8.06
CA GLN A 473 20.16 4.29 -9.05
C GLN A 473 19.66 2.90 -9.45
N ILE A 474 19.04 2.84 -10.64
CA ILE A 474 18.44 1.63 -11.21
C ILE A 474 18.89 1.41 -12.66
N GLU A 475 18.92 0.15 -13.09
CA GLU A 475 19.20 -0.26 -14.48
C GLU A 475 18.28 -1.41 -14.93
N PRO A 476 17.96 -1.53 -16.24
CA PRO A 476 17.24 -2.68 -16.76
C PRO A 476 18.11 -3.94 -16.71
N ASN A 477 17.52 -5.08 -16.38
CA ASN A 477 18.21 -6.38 -16.36
C ASN A 477 17.81 -7.28 -17.55
N PRO A 478 18.54 -8.37 -17.83
CA PRO A 478 18.28 -9.25 -18.98
C PRO A 478 16.93 -9.97 -18.99
N PHE A 479 16.16 -9.87 -17.91
CA PHE A 479 14.85 -10.52 -17.75
C PHE A 479 13.68 -9.53 -17.89
N GLY A 480 13.95 -8.27 -18.26
CA GLY A 480 12.94 -7.22 -18.43
C GLY A 480 12.54 -6.48 -17.14
N GLU A 481 13.11 -6.87 -16.01
CA GLU A 481 12.94 -6.18 -14.72
C GLU A 481 14.04 -5.13 -14.51
N ARG A 482 14.12 -4.58 -13.29
CA ARG A 482 15.13 -3.58 -12.90
C ARG A 482 15.97 -4.08 -11.73
N ASN A 483 17.28 -3.89 -11.84
CA ASN A 483 18.21 -3.98 -10.72
C ASN A 483 18.40 -2.58 -10.12
N SER A 484 18.71 -2.51 -8.83
CA SER A 484 19.36 -1.32 -8.26
C SER A 484 20.87 -1.43 -8.47
N PHE A 485 21.60 -0.32 -8.49
CA PHE A 485 23.06 -0.36 -8.47
C PHE A 485 23.66 0.64 -7.48
N VAL A 486 24.89 0.40 -7.06
CA VAL A 486 25.72 1.36 -6.30
C VAL A 486 27.00 1.65 -7.05
N ILE A 487 27.61 2.80 -6.75
CA ILE A 487 28.98 3.13 -7.15
C ILE A 487 29.78 3.40 -5.87
N VAL A 488 30.78 2.56 -5.62
CA VAL A 488 31.81 2.77 -4.60
C VAL A 488 32.93 3.58 -5.26
N ARG A 489 33.32 4.69 -4.63
CA ARG A 489 34.43 5.55 -5.07
C ARG A 489 35.70 5.25 -4.30
#